data_AF-A0AAP8UYU8-F1
#
_entry.id   AF-A0AAP8UYU8-F1
#
_cell.length_a   1.000
_cell.length_b   1.000
_cell.length_c   1.000
_cell.angle_alpha   90.00
_cell.angle_beta   90.00
_cell.angle_gamma   90.00
#
_symmetry.space_group_name_H-M   'P 1'
#
loop_
_entity.id
_entity.type
_entity.pdbx_description
1 polymer ?
#
loop_
_entity_poly.entity_id
_entity_poly.type
_entity_poly.pdbx_seq_one_letter_code
_entity_poly.pdbx_strand_id
1 'polypeptide(L)'
;MSHTIREKQKLLNRIRRIKGQVEAIERALVEERGCMDVLQLVTSTRGAMNGLLAVVLEDHIRTHLVDAQPDHGHGSGTEQLVEIIHSYFK
;
A
#
# COMPACT_ATOMS: atom_id res chain seq x y z
N MET A 1 18.08 2.17 8.70
CA MET A 1 16.80 1.93 9.41
C MET A 1 15.73 1.68 8.36
N SER A 2 14.78 0.76 8.58
CA SER A 2 13.71 0.50 7.60
C SER A 2 12.93 1.79 7.30
N HIS A 3 12.71 2.06 6.02
CA HIS A 3 12.06 3.27 5.50
C HIS A 3 10.63 3.44 6.07
N THR A 4 9.95 2.33 6.38
CA THR A 4 8.67 2.27 7.11
C THR A 4 8.67 2.90 8.52
N ILE A 5 9.84 3.19 9.10
CA ILE A 5 9.98 3.77 10.44
C ILE A 5 10.00 5.32 10.38
N ARG A 6 10.58 5.93 9.33
CA ARG A 6 10.69 7.40 9.21
C ARG A 6 9.33 8.05 8.92
N GLU A 7 8.55 7.49 8.01
CA GLU A 7 7.22 8.00 7.64
C GLU A 7 6.08 7.29 8.39
N LYS A 8 6.38 6.64 9.53
CA LYS A 8 5.45 5.76 10.26
C LYS A 8 4.09 6.41 10.52
N GLN A 9 4.06 7.66 10.99
CA GLN A 9 2.80 8.33 11.31
C GLN A 9 1.92 8.56 10.08
N LYS A 10 2.52 8.88 8.94
CA LYS A 10 1.81 9.09 7.67
C LYS A 10 1.25 7.78 7.12
N LEU A 11 2.02 6.69 7.20
CA LEU A 11 1.55 5.35 6.85
C LEU A 11 0.40 4.90 7.76
N LEU A 12 0.52 5.15 9.07
CA LEU A 12 -0.54 4.86 10.05
C LEU A 12 -1.82 5.65 9.77
N ASN A 13 -1.71 6.92 9.38
CA ASN A 13 -2.90 7.73 9.02
C ASN A 13 -3.60 7.17 7.77
N ARG A 14 -2.84 6.73 6.76
CA ARG A 14 -3.39 6.11 5.55
C ARG A 14 -4.10 4.80 5.85
N ILE A 15 -3.48 3.90 6.62
CA ILE A 15 -4.11 2.61 6.94
C ILE A 15 -5.35 2.77 7.82
N ARG A 16 -5.37 3.74 8.75
CA ARG A 16 -6.57 4.06 9.54
C ARG A 16 -7.73 4.52 8.68
N ARG A 17 -7.46 5.34 7.65
CA ARG A 17 -8.49 5.75 6.68
C ARG A 17 -9.02 4.55 5.90
N ILE A 18 -8.13 3.68 5.42
CA ILE A 18 -8.50 2.46 4.70
C ILE A 18 -9.35 1.54 5.57
N LYS A 19 -9.01 1.37 6.86
CA LYS A 19 -9.81 0.61 7.83
C LYS A 19 -11.25 1.12 7.87
N GLY A 20 -11.45 2.43 7.97
CA GLY A 20 -12.79 3.03 7.95
C GLY A 20 -13.55 2.80 6.63
N GLN A 21 -12.85 2.73 5.50
CA GLN A 21 -13.46 2.40 4.21
C GLN A 21 -13.88 0.92 4.14
N VAL A 22 -13.06 0.01 4.66
CA VAL A 22 -13.40 -1.42 4.76
C VAL A 22 -14.61 -1.63 5.67
N GLU A 23 -14.63 -0.98 6.85
CA GLU A 23 -15.80 -1.00 7.75
C GLU A 23 -17.06 -0.40 7.08
N ALA A 24 -16.90 0.57 6.16
CA ALA A 24 -18.03 1.11 5.40
C ALA A 24 -18.58 0.12 4.37
N ILE A 25 -17.72 -0.70 3.74
CA ILE A 25 -18.15 -1.79 2.86
C ILE A 25 -18.95 -2.82 3.67
N GLU A 26 -18.44 -3.24 4.82
CA GLU A 26 -19.12 -4.19 5.71
C GLU A 26 -20.51 -3.67 6.11
N ARG A 27 -20.61 -2.42 6.58
CA ARG A 27 -21.91 -1.80 6.89
C ARG A 27 -22.85 -1.77 5.69
N ALA A 28 -22.36 -1.39 4.51
CA ALA A 28 -23.19 -1.34 3.31
C ALA A 28 -23.76 -2.72 2.92
N LEU A 29 -23.01 -3.80 3.17
CA LEU A 29 -23.50 -5.16 2.95
C LEU A 29 -24.53 -5.58 4.01
N VAL A 30 -24.29 -5.25 5.29
CA VAL A 30 -25.23 -5.52 6.40
C VAL A 30 -26.55 -4.77 6.21
N GLU A 31 -26.47 -3.53 5.72
CA GLU A 31 -27.63 -2.67 5.42
C GLU A 31 -28.30 -2.99 4.07
N GLU A 32 -27.83 -4.02 3.35
CA GLU A 32 -28.35 -4.44 2.04
C GLU A 32 -28.43 -3.28 1.02
N ARG A 33 -27.42 -2.39 1.03
CA ARG A 33 -27.35 -1.26 0.10
C ARG A 33 -27.23 -1.71 -1.34
N GLY A 34 -27.68 -0.85 -2.26
CA GLY A 34 -27.67 -1.13 -3.69
C GLY A 34 -26.28 -1.45 -4.24
N CYS A 35 -26.22 -2.32 -5.25
CA CYS A 35 -24.96 -2.82 -5.82
C CYS A 35 -24.01 -1.71 -6.27
N MET A 36 -24.53 -0.59 -6.78
CA MET A 36 -23.72 0.55 -7.22
C MET A 36 -22.99 1.22 -6.06
N ASP A 37 -23.63 1.34 -4.89
CA ASP A 37 -23.03 1.93 -3.69
C ASP A 37 -21.87 1.06 -3.20
N VAL A 38 -22.09 -0.26 -3.15
CA VAL A 38 -21.05 -1.23 -2.75
C VAL A 38 -19.88 -1.18 -3.72
N LEU A 39 -20.14 -1.16 -5.03
CA LEU A 39 -19.10 -1.04 -6.06
C LEU A 39 -18.29 0.25 -5.91
N GLN A 40 -18.95 1.38 -5.59
CA GLN A 40 -18.26 2.65 -5.37
C GLN A 40 -17.35 2.61 -4.12
N LEU A 41 -17.81 1.99 -3.04
CA LEU A 41 -17.01 1.82 -1.82
C LEU A 41 -15.80 0.91 -2.05
N VAL A 42 -15.98 -0.21 -2.76
CA VAL A 42 -14.90 -1.15 -3.10
C VAL A 42 -13.86 -0.48 -3.99
N THR A 43 -14.28 0.22 -5.05
CA THR A 43 -13.37 0.92 -5.96
C THR A 43 -12.60 2.05 -5.26
N SER A 44 -13.27 2.81 -4.38
CA SER A 44 -12.62 3.84 -3.55
C SER A 44 -11.56 3.23 -2.60
N THR A 45 -11.87 2.10 -1.97
CA THR A 45 -10.96 1.38 -1.07
C THR A 45 -9.74 0.83 -1.82
N ARG A 46 -9.96 0.25 -3.01
CA ARG A 46 -8.88 -0.20 -3.90
C ARG A 46 -7.94 0.95 -4.28
N GLY A 47 -8.50 2.12 -4.64
CA GLY A 47 -7.70 3.31 -4.95
C GLY A 47 -6.85 3.78 -3.77
N ALA A 48 -7.40 3.76 -2.56
CA ALA A 48 -6.65 4.11 -1.34
C ALA A 48 -5.51 3.11 -1.04
N MET A 49 -5.75 1.81 -1.24
CA MET A 49 -4.71 0.78 -1.11
C MET A 49 -3.58 0.97 -2.14
N ASN A 50 -3.93 1.24 -3.39
CA ASN A 50 -2.95 1.54 -4.44
C ASN A 50 -2.09 2.76 -4.07
N GLY A 51 -2.71 3.80 -3.52
CA GLY A 51 -1.99 4.99 -3.07
C GLY A 51 -1.09 4.75 -1.85
N LEU A 52 -1.42 3.80 -0.98
CA LEU A 52 -0.53 3.38 0.11
C LEU A 52 0.68 2.60 -0.46
N LEU A 53 0.43 1.66 -1.35
CA LEU A 53 1.48 0.88 -2.01
C LEU A 53 2.49 1.78 -2.73
N ALA A 54 2.02 2.74 -3.53
CA ALA A 54 2.89 3.65 -4.27
C ALA A 54 3.87 4.41 -3.36
N VAL A 55 3.40 4.89 -2.21
CA VAL A 55 4.24 5.59 -1.22
C VAL A 55 5.29 4.65 -0.61
N VAL A 56 4.90 3.43 -0.25
CA VAL A 56 5.86 2.45 0.32
C VAL A 56 6.89 2.04 -0.73
N LEU A 57 6.46 1.85 -1.98
CA LEU A 57 7.32 1.47 -3.10
C LEU A 57 8.35 2.56 -3.43
N GLU A 58 7.89 3.81 -3.54
CA GLU A 58 8.76 4.97 -3.79
C GLU A 58 9.86 5.09 -2.72
N ASP A 59 9.48 4.94 -1.45
CA ASP A 59 10.39 5.05 -0.32
C ASP A 59 11.39 3.87 -0.27
N HIS A 60 10.94 2.66 -0.61
CA HIS A 60 11.80 1.48 -0.76
C HIS A 60 12.83 1.69 -1.86
N ILE A 61 12.42 2.18 -3.04
CA ILE A 61 13.31 2.46 -4.18
C ILE A 61 14.36 3.51 -3.78
N ARG A 62 13.95 4.65 -3.20
CA ARG A 62 14.90 5.70 -2.80
C ARG A 62 15.93 5.19 -1.78
N THR A 63 15.47 4.46 -0.77
CA THR A 63 16.32 4.00 0.33
C THR A 63 17.26 2.88 -0.07
N HIS A 64 16.82 1.94 -0.91
CA HIS A 64 17.57 0.71 -1.20
C HIS A 64 18.17 0.62 -2.60
N LEU A 65 17.78 1.50 -3.53
CA LEU A 65 18.29 1.50 -4.91
C LEU A 65 19.04 2.79 -5.27
N VAL A 66 18.66 3.94 -4.72
CA VAL A 66 19.28 5.23 -5.08
C VAL A 66 20.38 5.63 -4.10
N ASP A 67 20.18 5.41 -2.80
CA ASP A 67 21.13 5.79 -1.74
C ASP A 67 22.02 4.64 -1.24
N ALA A 68 22.02 3.48 -1.92
CA ALA A 68 22.85 2.34 -1.53
C ALA A 68 24.32 2.57 -1.95
N GLN A 69 25.21 2.78 -0.98
CA GLN A 69 26.62 2.39 -1.17
C GLN A 69 26.67 0.89 -1.50
N PRO A 70 27.61 0.45 -2.36
CA PRO A 70 27.72 -0.96 -2.73
C PRO A 70 28.18 -1.75 -1.51
N ASP A 71 27.23 -2.20 -0.70
CA ASP A 71 27.52 -3.07 0.43
C ASP A 71 27.15 -4.52 0.06
N HIS A 72 28.15 -5.37 0.26
CA HIS A 72 28.17 -6.77 -0.15
C HIS A 72 27.37 -7.58 0.87
N GLY A 73 26.10 -7.91 0.60
CA GLY A 73 25.46 -8.99 1.35
C GLY A 73 23.95 -9.08 1.41
N HIS A 74 23.18 -8.15 0.85
CA HIS A 74 21.72 -8.28 0.83
C HIS A 74 21.26 -8.39 -0.62
N GLY A 75 20.53 -9.46 -0.93
CA GLY A 75 19.96 -9.71 -2.26
C GLY A 75 19.38 -8.42 -2.83
N SER A 76 19.74 -8.11 -4.08
CA SER A 76 19.62 -6.77 -4.64
C SER A 76 18.23 -6.19 -4.34
N GLY A 77 18.11 -4.95 -3.85
CA GLY A 77 16.80 -4.31 -3.60
C GLY A 77 15.88 -4.35 -4.84
N THR A 78 16.48 -4.53 -6.01
CA THR A 78 15.84 -4.80 -7.30
C THR A 78 15.03 -6.10 -7.31
N GLU A 79 15.52 -7.18 -6.72
CA GLU A 79 14.82 -8.48 -6.66
C GLU A 79 13.52 -8.38 -5.85
N GLN A 80 13.60 -7.75 -4.66
CA GLN A 80 12.44 -7.54 -3.79
C GLN A 80 11.41 -6.61 -4.45
N LEU A 81 11.87 -5.60 -5.18
CA LEU A 81 11.01 -4.71 -5.95
C LEU A 81 10.29 -5.46 -7.08
N VAL A 82 10.99 -6.32 -7.82
CA VAL A 82 10.45 -7.13 -8.90
C VAL A 82 9.36 -8.08 -8.39
N GLU A 83 9.55 -8.72 -7.24
CA GLU A 83 8.52 -9.56 -6.61
C GLU A 83 7.24 -8.78 -6.27
N ILE A 84 7.37 -7.60 -5.67
CA ILE A 84 6.22 -6.75 -5.32
C ILE A 84 5.47 -6.32 -6.58
N ILE A 85 6.18 -5.88 -7.61
CA ILE A 85 5.61 -5.50 -8.91
C ILE A 85 4.86 -6.67 -9.55
N HIS A 86 5.45 -7.87 -9.57
CA HIS A 86 4.77 -9.06 -10.11
C HIS A 86 3.52 -9.44 -9.31
N SER A 87 3.52 -9.27 -7.99
CA SER A 87 2.31 -9.52 -7.18
C SER A 87 1.20 -8.48 -7.45
N TYR A 88 1.57 -7.25 -7.81
CA TYR A 88 0.63 -6.14 -8.03
C TYR A 88 -0.04 -6.18 -9.41
N PHE A 89 0.67 -6.64 -10.44
CA PHE A 89 0.17 -6.72 -11.82
C PHE A 89 -0.37 -8.11 -12.21
N LYS A 90 -0.56 -9.02 -11.24
CA LYS A 90 -1.27 -10.28 -11.46
C LYS A 90 -2.78 -10.09 -11.56
#